data_AF-A0A134CGK9-F1
#
_entry.id   AF-A0A134CGK9-F1
#
_cell.length_a   1.000
_cell.length_b   1.000
_cell.length_c   1.000
_cell.angle_alpha   90.00
_cell.angle_beta   90.00
_cell.angle_gamma   90.00
#
_symmetry.space_group_name_H-M   'P 1'
#
loop_
_entity.id
_entity.type
_entity.pdbx_description
1 polymer ?
#
loop_
_entity_poly.entity_id
_entity_poly.type
_entity_poly.pdbx_seq_one_letter_code
_entity_poly.pdbx_strand_id
1 'polypeptide(L)'
;MTGKDKKMLKAMGSQLPAVVQIGKEGLSAAVIDSARAVLTARELIKAHVLPNAGGDTEEILHELSTMLGAELIQVIGRYGILFKKKKDKSHFAYIGK
;
A
#
# COMPACT_ATOMS: atom_id res chain seq x y z
N MET A 1 -1.97 -15.22 3.84
CA MET A 1 -0.78 -14.65 4.52
C MET A 1 -0.87 -14.95 6.02
N THR A 2 0.24 -15.29 6.68
CA THR A 2 0.21 -15.64 8.11
C THR A 2 0.23 -14.38 9.00
N GLY A 3 -0.14 -14.52 10.28
CA GLY A 3 -0.04 -13.42 11.25
C GLY A 3 1.40 -12.93 11.46
N LYS A 4 2.39 -13.84 11.39
CA LYS A 4 3.82 -13.53 11.49
C LYS A 4 4.29 -12.68 10.31
N ASP A 5 3.91 -13.07 9.10
CA ASP A 5 4.18 -12.30 7.87
C ASP A 5 3.61 -10.89 7.98
N LYS A 6 2.34 -10.78 8.39
CA LYS A 6 1.67 -9.49 8.54
C LYS A 6 2.40 -8.60 9.55
N LYS A 7 2.87 -9.16 10.68
CA LYS A 7 3.65 -8.42 11.68
C LYS A 7 4.99 -7.91 11.12
N MET A 8 5.69 -8.71 10.32
CA MET A 8 6.93 -8.28 9.66
C MET A 8 6.68 -7.15 8.65
N LEU A 9 5.68 -7.30 7.79
CA LEU A 9 5.32 -6.27 6.79
C LEU A 9 4.89 -4.95 7.46
N LYS A 10 4.15 -5.02 8.58
CA LYS A 10 3.80 -3.85 9.38
C LYS A 10 5.04 -3.12 9.90
N ALA A 11 5.99 -3.85 10.49
CA ALA A 11 7.20 -3.26 11.05
C ALA A 11 8.05 -2.57 9.96
N MET A 12 8.24 -3.25 8.82
CA MET A 12 8.99 -2.69 7.68
C MET A 12 8.26 -1.51 7.06
N GLY A 13 6.98 -1.65 6.73
CA GLY A 13 6.19 -0.64 6.04
C GLY A 13 5.99 0.64 6.85
N SER A 14 5.95 0.56 8.18
CA SER A 14 5.79 1.73 9.05
C SER A 14 6.97 2.70 8.94
N GLN A 15 8.18 2.17 8.75
CA GLN A 15 9.43 2.94 8.63
C GLN A 15 9.65 3.51 7.22
N LEU A 16 8.87 3.07 6.22
CA LEU A 16 9.00 3.58 4.86
C LEU A 16 8.51 5.03 4.76
N PRO A 17 9.15 5.87 3.93
CA PRO A 17 8.53 7.12 3.51
C PRO A 17 7.28 6.82 2.67
N ALA A 18 6.28 7.70 2.77
CA ALA A 18 5.13 7.62 1.89
C ALA A 18 5.54 8.00 0.47
N VAL A 19 5.32 7.09 -0.47
CA VAL A 19 5.74 7.23 -1.88
C VAL A 19 4.56 7.36 -2.83
N VAL A 20 3.34 7.24 -2.30
CA VAL A 20 2.08 7.52 -2.97
C VAL A 20 1.33 8.53 -2.10
N GLN A 21 0.80 9.58 -2.72
CA GLN A 21 -0.03 10.58 -2.05
C GLN A 21 -1.37 10.69 -2.76
N ILE A 22 -2.44 10.72 -1.96
CA ILE A 22 -3.82 10.85 -2.42
C ILE A 22 -4.33 12.19 -1.93
N GLY A 23 -4.49 13.14 -2.85
CA GLY A 23 -4.96 14.49 -2.56
C GLY A 23 -6.44 14.69 -2.92
N LYS A 24 -6.83 15.94 -3.13
CA LYS A 24 -8.21 16.36 -3.45
C LYS A 24 -8.87 15.61 -4.61
N GLU A 25 -8.09 15.18 -5.60
CA GLU A 25 -8.60 14.41 -6.76
C GLU A 25 -8.84 12.93 -6.44
N GLY A 26 -8.57 12.50 -5.21
CA GLY A 26 -8.78 11.13 -4.76
C GLY A 26 -7.98 10.12 -5.58
N LEU A 27 -8.60 8.96 -5.84
CA LEU A 27 -8.01 7.87 -6.60
C LEU A 27 -8.16 8.11 -8.12
N SER A 28 -7.54 9.17 -8.61
CA SER A 28 -7.47 9.44 -10.05
C SER A 28 -6.63 8.37 -10.77
N ALA A 29 -6.82 8.24 -12.09
CA ALA A 29 -6.04 7.32 -12.91
C ALA A 29 -4.52 7.51 -12.73
N ALA A 30 -4.05 8.76 -12.68
CA ALA A 30 -2.65 9.08 -12.45
C ALA A 30 -2.12 8.58 -11.09
N VAL A 31 -2.93 8.70 -10.03
CA VAL A 31 -2.58 8.18 -8.69
C VAL A 31 -2.50 6.66 -8.72
N ILE A 32 -3.48 6.00 -9.34
CA ILE A 32 -3.54 4.53 -9.42
C ILE A 32 -2.36 3.98 -10.22
N ASP A 33 -2.04 4.59 -11.37
CA ASP A 33 -0.95 4.15 -12.24
C ASP A 33 0.42 4.34 -11.58
N SER A 34 0.62 5.49 -10.93
CA SER A 34 1.82 5.76 -10.12
C SER A 34 1.95 4.74 -8.99
N ALA A 35 0.87 4.51 -8.24
CA ALA A 35 0.86 3.53 -7.15
C ALA A 35 1.16 2.11 -7.66
N ARG A 36 0.61 1.73 -8.82
CA ARG A 36 0.87 0.44 -9.47
C ARG A 36 2.32 0.28 -9.89
N ALA A 37 2.91 1.30 -10.49
CA ALA A 37 4.32 1.27 -10.90
C ALA A 37 5.25 1.10 -9.69
N VAL A 38 5.04 1.90 -8.64
CA VAL A 38 5.88 1.86 -7.44
C VAL A 38 5.67 0.58 -6.65
N LEU A 39 4.43 0.11 -6.49
CA LEU A 39 4.11 -1.16 -5.84
C LEU A 39 4.72 -2.34 -6.60
N THR A 40 4.66 -2.35 -7.93
CA THR A 40 5.26 -3.41 -8.74
C THR A 40 6.78 -3.42 -8.58
N ALA A 41 7.43 -2.26 -8.52
CA ALA A 41 8.87 -2.18 -8.31
C ALA A 41 9.30 -2.65 -6.91
N ARG A 42 8.59 -2.20 -5.86
CA ARG A 42 9.01 -2.31 -4.46
C ARG A 42 8.33 -3.41 -3.66
N GLU A 43 7.21 -3.94 -4.13
CA GLU A 43 6.33 -4.93 -3.49
C GLU A 43 5.65 -4.46 -2.20
N LEU A 44 6.29 -3.58 -1.42
CA LEU A 44 5.78 -2.98 -0.18
C LEU A 44 5.89 -1.45 -0.29
N ILE A 45 4.78 -0.75 -0.10
CA ILE A 45 4.75 0.72 -0.16
C ILE A 45 3.92 1.30 0.99
N LYS A 46 4.20 2.57 1.30
CA LYS A 46 3.37 3.40 2.18
C LYS A 46 2.66 4.47 1.35
N ALA A 47 1.35 4.54 1.46
CA ALA A 47 0.50 5.56 0.85
C ALA A 47 0.06 6.57 1.92
N HIS A 48 -0.12 7.83 1.54
CA HIS A 48 -0.59 8.91 2.41
C HIS A 48 -1.85 9.54 1.83
N VAL A 49 -2.95 9.47 2.57
CA VAL A 49 -4.19 10.17 2.23
C VAL A 49 -4.11 11.57 2.83
N LEU A 50 -4.00 12.60 1.99
CA LEU A 50 -3.92 13.98 2.45
C LEU A 50 -5.26 14.44 3.05
N PRO A 51 -5.27 15.37 4.02
CA PRO A 51 -6.51 15.87 4.66
C PRO A 51 -7.57 16.39 3.68
N ASN A 52 -7.14 16.87 2.53
CA ASN A 52 -8.01 17.43 1.50
C ASN A 52 -8.58 16.39 0.52
N ALA A 53 -8.25 15.10 0.66
CA ALA A 53 -8.76 14.06 -0.24
C ALA A 53 -10.29 13.91 -0.18
N GLY A 54 -10.90 14.27 0.95
CA GLY A 54 -12.31 14.00 1.22
C GLY A 54 -12.55 12.50 1.41
N GLY A 55 -13.49 12.12 2.28
CA GLY A 55 -13.79 10.72 2.55
C GLY A 55 -12.94 10.08 3.65
N ASP A 56 -13.28 8.83 3.97
CA ASP A 56 -12.62 8.07 5.01
C ASP A 56 -11.28 7.47 4.51
N THR A 57 -10.26 7.51 5.37
CA THR A 57 -8.91 7.06 4.98
C THR A 57 -8.86 5.55 4.78
N GLU A 58 -9.55 4.79 5.62
CA GLU A 58 -9.57 3.33 5.53
C GLU A 58 -10.32 2.89 4.27
N GLU A 59 -11.45 3.52 3.94
CA GLU A 59 -12.18 3.27 2.69
C GLU A 59 -11.33 3.53 1.45
N ILE A 60 -10.67 4.70 1.37
CA ILE A 60 -9.80 5.05 0.24
C ILE A 60 -8.64 4.06 0.08
N LEU A 61 -7.99 3.69 1.20
CA LEU A 61 -6.87 2.76 1.17
C LEU A 61 -7.32 1.35 0.80
N HIS A 62 -8.51 0.94 1.23
CA HIS A 62 -9.11 -0.33 0.87
C HIS A 62 -9.44 -0.38 -0.63
N GLU A 63 -10.05 0.67 -1.17
CA GLU A 63 -10.35 0.80 -2.59
C GLU A 63 -9.07 0.80 -3.44
N LEU A 64 -8.06 1.58 -3.05
CA LEU A 64 -6.75 1.57 -3.71
C LEU A 64 -6.13 0.16 -3.71
N SER A 65 -6.15 -0.53 -2.57
CA SER A 65 -5.62 -1.90 -2.47
C SER A 65 -6.32 -2.85 -3.44
N THR A 66 -7.65 -2.73 -3.57
CA THR A 66 -8.49 -3.53 -4.46
C THR A 66 -8.12 -3.27 -5.92
N MET A 67 -8.03 -2.01 -6.34
CA MET A 67 -7.66 -1.63 -7.71
C MET A 67 -6.24 -2.09 -8.09
N LEU A 68 -5.32 -2.10 -7.14
CA LEU A 68 -3.95 -2.57 -7.35
C LEU A 68 -3.84 -4.10 -7.33
N GLY A 69 -4.86 -4.81 -6.84
CA GLY A 69 -4.78 -6.24 -6.51
C GLY A 69 -3.70 -6.50 -5.48
N ALA A 70 -3.67 -5.66 -4.45
CA ALA A 70 -2.70 -5.64 -3.36
C ALA A 70 -3.41 -5.93 -2.04
N GLU A 71 -2.66 -6.36 -1.03
CA GLU A 71 -3.17 -6.53 0.33
C GLU A 71 -2.95 -5.24 1.13
N LEU A 72 -4.00 -4.76 1.80
CA LEU A 72 -3.92 -3.72 2.81
C LEU A 72 -3.42 -4.33 4.14
N ILE A 73 -2.15 -4.06 4.45
CA ILE A 73 -1.48 -4.64 5.62
C ILE A 73 -1.90 -3.94 6.91
N GLN A 74 -1.99 -2.61 6.87
CA GLN A 74 -2.33 -1.77 8.01
C GLN A 74 -2.69 -0.35 7.57
N VAL A 75 -3.62 0.26 8.29
CA VAL A 75 -3.87 1.70 8.29
C VAL A 75 -3.26 2.30 9.58
N ILE A 76 -2.53 3.41 9.45
CA ILE A 76 -1.85 4.13 10.54
C ILE A 76 -2.20 5.61 10.40
N GLY A 77 -3.26 6.05 11.08
CA GLY A 77 -3.80 7.39 10.92
C GLY A 77 -4.16 7.63 9.45
N ARG A 78 -3.47 8.59 8.80
CA ARG A 78 -3.67 8.92 7.39
C ARG A 78 -2.83 8.11 6.39
N TYR A 79 -2.10 7.11 6.87
CA TYR A 79 -1.19 6.31 6.05
C TYR A 79 -1.68 4.88 5.90
N GLY A 80 -1.43 4.26 4.76
CA GLY A 80 -1.69 2.85 4.50
C GLY A 80 -0.45 2.11 4.06
N ILE A 81 -0.25 0.89 4.57
CA ILE A 81 0.80 -0.03 4.12
C ILE A 81 0.16 -1.02 3.14
N LEU A 82 0.65 -1.04 1.91
CA LEU A 82 0.15 -1.91 0.83
C LEU A 82 1.25 -2.89 0.41
N PHE A 83 0.87 -4.15 0.21
CA PHE A 83 1.79 -5.21 -0.19
C PHE A 83 1.26 -6.01 -1.37
N LYS A 84 2.13 -6.29 -2.35
CA LYS A 84 1.87 -7.21 -3.44
C LYS A 84 3.15 -7.93 -3.82
N LYS A 85 3.19 -9.23 -3.52
CA LYS A 85 4.33 -10.09 -3.82
C LYS A 85 4.47 -10.28 -5.33
N LYS A 86 5.70 -10.18 -5.85
CA LYS A 86 6.04 -10.59 -7.21
C LYS A 86 5.98 -12.11 -7.36
N LYS A 87 5.66 -12.56 -8.57
CA LYS A 87 5.67 -13.99 -8.93
C LYS A 87 7.10 -14.55 -9.06
N ASP A 88 8.04 -13.74 -9.53
CA ASP A 88 9.44 -14.12 -9.75
C ASP A 88 10.39 -13.13 -9.06
N LYS A 89 11.54 -13.61 -8.56
CA LYS A 89 12.60 -12.81 -7.89
C LYS A 89 12.07 -11.78 -6.87
N SER A 90 11.12 -12.21 -6.03
CA SER A 90 10.56 -11.38 -4.96
C SER A 90 11.59 -11.09 -3.86
N HIS A 91 11.68 -9.84 -3.41
CA HIS A 91 12.45 -9.46 -2.22
C HIS A 91 11.84 -10.04 -0.93
N PHE A 92 10.57 -10.45 -1.00
CA PHE A 92 9.79 -11.01 0.10
C PHE A 92 9.51 -12.50 -0.14
N ALA A 93 10.46 -13.23 -0.74
CA ALA A 93 10.30 -14.65 -1.07
C ALA A 93 9.87 -15.52 0.13
N TYR A 94 10.24 -15.13 1.35
CA TYR A 94 9.90 -15.80 2.62
C TYR A 94 8.47 -15.54 3.13
N ILE A 95 7.77 -14.52 2.64
CA ILE A 95 6.39 -14.21 3.05
C ILE A 95 5.42 -15.23 2.43
N GLY A 96 4.54 -15.84 3.24
CA GLY A 96 3.54 -16.81 2.77
C GLY A 96 4.10 -18.17 2.36
N LYS A 97 5.33 -18.49 2.78
CA LYS A 97 5.83 -19.86 2.88
C LYS A 97 5.36 -20.47 4.20
#